data_AF-A0A2H5YGG7-F1
#
_entry.id   AF-A0A2H5YGG7-F1
#
_cell.length_a   1.000
_cell.length_b   1.000
_cell.length_c   1.000
_cell.angle_alpha   90.00
_cell.angle_beta   90.00
_cell.angle_gamma   90.00
#
_symmetry.space_group_name_H-M   'P 1'
#
loop_
_entity.id
_entity.type
_entity.pdbx_description
1 polymer ?
#
loop_
_entity_poly.entity_id
_entity_poly.type
_entity_poly.pdbx_seq_one_letter_code
_entity_poly.pdbx_strand_id
1 'polypeptide(L)'
;MLSRLERWAIWLVVAGLGALLAGLVWDLAVHRLAPEATAHEEVLAPGNPGHHLFAAGLAVLVAGFCLLAVARLLQRPPASLSGLALAGALPVVVGLACAALALGATATHPEGTGEVAGAVEVEEHAHAASLGTGHEHQQQADAASPVPSLPGVEHPHGTGVPITAQQLLATAELVQRVREAARRYEDVRVAEAEGYRMTTRTFLYHYVNPTYYLDNRTLDVDRIESLVYARGPDGSLKLVGVMFMVRPGLEPPDFGGPLIGWHLHDNLCINPSTWMVEALSDSPSGCPRGTVHVVTGQMLHVWLVDTPAGVFADAEQVIPYLLRLGYRFR
;
A
#
# COMPACT_ATOMS: atom_id res chain seq x y z
N MET A 1 -19.88 -31.61 -40.30
CA MET A 1 -18.65 -31.41 -39.50
C MET A 1 -18.68 -30.10 -38.71
N LEU A 2 -19.08 -28.98 -39.31
CA LEU A 2 -19.15 -27.65 -38.65
C LEU A 2 -19.99 -27.60 -37.37
N SER A 3 -21.14 -28.29 -37.32
CA SER A 3 -21.97 -28.36 -36.11
C SER A 3 -21.36 -29.19 -34.97
N ARG A 4 -20.41 -30.09 -35.26
CA ARG A 4 -19.64 -30.79 -34.22
C ARG A 4 -18.57 -29.87 -33.65
N LEU A 5 -17.88 -29.11 -34.50
CA LEU A 5 -16.81 -28.19 -34.09
C LEU A 5 -17.33 -27.10 -33.14
N GLU A 6 -18.49 -26.50 -33.45
CA GLU A 6 -19.10 -25.47 -32.59
C GLU A 6 -19.54 -26.05 -31.23
N ARG A 7 -20.08 -27.26 -31.20
CA ARG A 7 -20.41 -27.95 -29.94
C ARG A 7 -19.17 -28.22 -29.09
N TRP A 8 -18.08 -28.68 -29.69
CA TRP A 8 -16.82 -28.89 -28.97
C TRP A 8 -16.23 -27.58 -28.45
N ALA A 9 -16.30 -26.50 -29.23
CA ALA A 9 -15.85 -25.18 -28.79
C ALA A 9 -16.62 -24.68 -27.56
N ILE A 10 -17.95 -24.84 -27.53
CA ILE A 10 -18.78 -24.49 -26.38
C ILE A 10 -18.39 -25.31 -25.14
N TRP A 11 -18.18 -26.62 -25.29
CA TRP A 11 -17.74 -27.46 -24.17
C TRP A 11 -16.36 -27.08 -23.64
N LEU A 12 -15.43 -26.70 -24.51
CA LEU A 12 -14.12 -26.17 -24.09
C LEU A 12 -14.26 -24.85 -23.33
N VAL A 13 -15.11 -23.93 -23.79
CA VAL A 13 -15.38 -22.67 -23.07
C VAL A 13 -15.93 -22.96 -21.66
N VAL A 14 -16.92 -23.86 -21.55
CA VAL A 14 -17.52 -24.22 -20.25
C VAL A 14 -16.51 -24.91 -19.34
N ALA A 15 -15.73 -25.86 -19.88
CA ALA A 15 -14.71 -26.57 -19.11
C ALA A 15 -13.59 -25.63 -18.64
N GLY A 16 -13.13 -24.74 -19.52
CA GLY A 16 -12.13 -23.71 -19.19
C GLY A 16 -12.61 -22.76 -18.11
N LEU A 17 -13.86 -22.28 -18.20
CA LEU A 17 -14.47 -21.44 -17.17
C LEU A 17 -14.59 -22.18 -15.83
N GLY A 18 -15.01 -23.44 -15.85
CA GLY A 18 -15.12 -24.27 -14.64
C GLY A 18 -13.78 -24.48 -13.95
N ALA A 19 -12.73 -24.82 -14.71
CA ALA A 19 -11.38 -24.98 -14.18
C ALA A 19 -10.80 -23.65 -13.64
N LEU A 20 -11.06 -22.54 -14.34
CA LEU A 20 -10.64 -21.21 -13.91
C LEU A 20 -11.25 -20.84 -12.55
N LEU A 21 -12.58 -21.02 -12.39
CA LEU A 21 -13.28 -20.75 -11.14
C LEU A 21 -12.84 -21.70 -10.01
N ALA A 22 -12.66 -22.98 -10.32
CA ALA A 22 -12.19 -23.97 -9.35
C ALA A 22 -10.76 -23.65 -8.88
N GLY A 23 -9.87 -23.21 -9.78
CA GLY A 23 -8.51 -22.77 -9.45
C GLY A 23 -8.53 -21.57 -8.50
N LEU A 24 -9.35 -20.56 -8.78
CA LEU A 24 -9.51 -19.38 -7.91
C LEU A 24 -10.06 -19.74 -6.53
N VAL A 25 -11.08 -20.61 -6.46
CA VAL A 25 -11.64 -21.04 -5.18
C VAL A 25 -10.63 -21.85 -4.38
N TRP A 26 -9.86 -22.72 -5.03
CA TRP A 26 -8.80 -23.48 -4.40
C TRP A 26 -7.71 -22.56 -3.86
N ASP A 27 -7.27 -21.60 -4.66
CA ASP A 27 -6.27 -20.62 -4.29
C ASP A 27 -6.69 -19.81 -3.04
N LEU A 28 -7.92 -19.29 -3.06
CA LEU A 28 -8.51 -18.60 -1.91
C LEU A 28 -8.58 -19.48 -0.65
N ALA A 29 -8.87 -20.78 -0.82
CA ALA A 29 -8.93 -21.71 0.30
C ALA A 29 -7.54 -21.96 0.90
N VAL A 30 -6.50 -22.10 0.07
CA VAL A 30 -5.11 -22.28 0.53
C VAL A 30 -4.64 -21.04 1.29
N HIS A 31 -4.85 -19.85 0.72
CA HIS A 31 -4.49 -18.57 1.37
C HIS A 31 -5.24 -18.35 2.69
N ARG A 32 -6.48 -18.85 2.81
CA ARG A 32 -7.24 -18.80 4.06
C ARG A 32 -6.71 -19.78 5.12
N LEU A 33 -6.27 -20.96 4.71
CA LEU A 33 -5.86 -22.03 5.63
C LEU A 33 -4.40 -21.92 6.08
N ALA A 34 -3.52 -21.36 5.25
CA ALA A 34 -2.09 -21.26 5.51
C ALA A 34 -1.52 -19.88 5.10
N PRO A 35 -1.99 -18.77 5.70
CA PRO A 35 -1.63 -17.42 5.29
C PRO A 35 -0.12 -17.12 5.41
N GLU A 36 0.59 -17.75 6.35
CA GLU A 36 2.04 -17.56 6.52
C GLU A 36 2.86 -18.27 5.43
N ALA A 37 2.40 -19.43 4.95
CA ALA A 37 3.09 -20.18 3.90
C ALA A 37 2.93 -19.53 2.52
N THR A 38 1.81 -18.84 2.30
CA THR A 38 1.52 -18.15 1.03
C THR A 38 1.93 -16.67 1.04
N ALA A 39 2.48 -16.15 2.14
CA ALA A 39 2.83 -14.72 2.27
C ALA A 39 3.90 -14.24 1.28
N HIS A 40 4.65 -15.17 0.70
CA HIS A 40 5.72 -14.91 -0.27
C HIS A 40 5.45 -15.55 -1.64
N GLU A 41 4.21 -15.98 -1.90
CA GLU A 41 3.85 -16.54 -3.21
C GLU A 41 3.76 -15.43 -4.27
N GLU A 42 4.45 -15.65 -5.39
CA GLU A 42 4.30 -14.82 -6.59
C GLU A 42 2.91 -15.01 -7.22
N VAL A 43 2.53 -14.08 -8.11
CA VAL A 43 1.23 -14.04 -8.81
C VAL A 43 0.88 -15.38 -9.48
N LEU A 44 1.87 -16.18 -9.89
CA LEU A 44 1.72 -17.56 -10.36
C LEU A 44 2.81 -18.46 -9.73
N ALA A 45 2.81 -18.58 -8.40
CA ALA A 45 3.73 -19.47 -7.70
C ALA A 45 3.63 -20.93 -8.18
N PRO A 46 4.75 -21.57 -8.59
CA PRO A 46 4.76 -22.97 -9.04
C PRO A 46 4.35 -23.98 -7.97
N GLY A 47 4.41 -23.61 -6.69
CA GLY A 47 4.03 -24.47 -5.56
C GLY A 47 2.52 -24.58 -5.32
N ASN A 48 1.72 -23.66 -5.86
CA ASN A 48 0.29 -23.59 -5.58
C ASN A 48 -0.54 -24.27 -6.69
N PRO A 49 -1.21 -25.42 -6.41
CA PRO A 49 -2.00 -26.12 -7.42
C PRO A 49 -3.21 -25.32 -7.91
N GLY A 50 -3.69 -24.34 -7.12
CA GLY A 50 -4.74 -23.41 -7.53
C GLY A 50 -4.31 -22.53 -8.71
N HIS A 51 -3.07 -22.02 -8.70
CA HIS A 51 -2.50 -21.22 -9.79
C HIS A 51 -2.41 -22.02 -11.10
N HIS A 52 -1.94 -23.27 -11.03
CA HIS A 52 -1.86 -24.15 -12.21
C HIS A 52 -3.23 -24.43 -12.81
N LEU A 53 -4.23 -24.71 -11.96
CA LEU A 53 -5.58 -24.99 -12.41
C LEU A 53 -6.26 -23.74 -13.01
N PHE A 54 -6.04 -22.58 -12.40
CA PHE A 54 -6.46 -21.28 -12.92
C PHE A 54 -5.86 -21.00 -14.30
N ALA A 55 -4.54 -21.12 -14.44
CA ALA A 55 -3.82 -20.87 -15.69
C ALA A 55 -4.24 -21.86 -16.80
N ALA A 56 -4.38 -23.14 -16.47
CA ALA A 56 -4.88 -24.15 -17.40
C ALA A 56 -6.32 -23.86 -17.84
N GLY A 57 -7.18 -23.46 -16.90
CA GLY A 57 -8.56 -23.05 -17.20
C GLY A 57 -8.63 -21.88 -18.18
N LEU A 58 -7.80 -20.86 -17.96
CA LEU A 58 -7.69 -19.71 -18.87
C LEU A 58 -7.23 -20.12 -20.28
N ALA A 59 -6.21 -20.98 -20.39
CA ALA A 59 -5.72 -21.45 -21.68
C ALA A 59 -6.79 -22.22 -22.46
N VAL A 60 -7.55 -23.11 -21.79
CA VAL A 60 -8.65 -23.87 -22.38
C VAL A 60 -9.79 -22.95 -22.80
N LEU A 61 -10.12 -21.95 -21.98
CA LEU A 61 -11.15 -20.95 -22.26
C LEU A 61 -10.82 -20.18 -23.55
N VAL A 62 -9.58 -19.70 -23.67
CA VAL A 62 -9.07 -18.99 -24.85
C VAL A 62 -9.11 -19.88 -26.09
N ALA A 63 -8.64 -21.12 -25.99
CA ALA A 63 -8.71 -22.08 -27.09
C ALA A 63 -10.16 -22.33 -27.55
N GLY A 64 -11.10 -22.45 -26.60
CA GLY A 64 -12.54 -22.59 -26.88
C GLY A 64 -13.10 -21.39 -27.66
N PHE A 65 -12.77 -20.16 -27.26
CA PHE A 65 -13.20 -18.95 -27.96
C PHE A 65 -12.59 -18.83 -29.37
N CYS A 66 -11.30 -19.16 -29.52
CA CYS A 66 -10.64 -19.20 -30.84
C CYS A 66 -11.31 -20.21 -31.78
N LEU A 67 -11.61 -21.42 -31.28
CA LEU A 67 -12.35 -22.44 -32.03
C LEU A 67 -13.75 -21.98 -32.41
N LEU A 68 -14.46 -21.27 -31.52
CA LEU A 68 -15.77 -20.69 -31.81
C LEU A 68 -15.69 -19.62 -32.90
N ALA A 69 -14.67 -18.75 -32.85
CA ALA A 69 -14.42 -17.74 -33.87
C ALA A 69 -14.14 -18.36 -35.25
N VAL A 70 -13.29 -19.39 -35.29
CA VAL A 70 -13.01 -20.16 -36.52
C VAL A 70 -14.28 -20.85 -37.04
N ALA A 71 -15.06 -21.49 -36.16
CA ALA A 71 -16.32 -22.13 -36.52
C ALA A 71 -17.27 -21.13 -37.20
N ARG A 72 -17.38 -19.91 -36.64
CA ARG A 72 -18.24 -18.85 -37.17
C ARG A 72 -17.72 -18.29 -38.48
N LEU A 73 -16.41 -18.11 -38.64
CA LEU A 73 -15.79 -17.67 -39.89
C LEU A 73 -16.07 -18.67 -41.03
N LEU A 74 -15.96 -19.97 -40.75
CA LEU A 74 -16.20 -21.03 -41.74
C LEU A 74 -17.68 -21.20 -42.11
N GLN A 75 -18.61 -20.73 -41.28
CA GLN A 75 -20.07 -20.79 -41.54
C GLN A 75 -20.61 -19.58 -42.30
N ARG A 76 -19.81 -18.52 -42.52
CA ARG A 76 -20.30 -17.34 -43.26
C ARG A 76 -20.38 -17.65 -44.76
N PRO A 77 -21.50 -17.32 -45.44
CA PRO A 77 -21.51 -17.31 -46.90
C PRO A 77 -20.49 -16.27 -47.41
N PRO A 78 -19.93 -16.42 -48.63
CA PRO A 78 -19.04 -15.43 -49.19
C PRO A 78 -19.82 -14.11 -49.41
N ALA A 79 -19.61 -13.12 -48.54
CA ALA A 79 -20.15 -11.77 -48.68
C ALA A 79 -19.16 -10.72 -48.16
N SER A 80 -19.22 -9.55 -48.79
CA SER A 80 -18.26 -8.42 -48.88
C SER A 80 -17.25 -8.19 -47.74
N LEU A 81 -16.09 -7.66 -48.15
CA LEU A 81 -14.88 -7.29 -47.37
C LEU A 81 -15.09 -6.64 -45.99
N SER A 82 -16.23 -5.99 -45.75
CA SER A 82 -16.60 -5.36 -44.48
C SER A 82 -16.89 -6.34 -43.32
N GLY A 83 -17.30 -7.58 -43.60
CA GLY A 83 -17.54 -8.60 -42.55
C GLY A 83 -16.29 -9.26 -41.97
N LEU A 84 -15.14 -9.13 -42.66
CA LEU A 84 -13.85 -9.70 -42.27
C LEU A 84 -13.15 -8.88 -41.18
N ALA A 85 -13.34 -7.55 -41.18
CA ALA A 85 -12.70 -6.66 -40.21
C ALA A 85 -13.18 -6.88 -38.76
N LEU A 86 -14.46 -7.18 -38.56
CA LEU A 86 -15.04 -7.33 -37.20
C LEU A 86 -14.80 -8.73 -36.59
N ALA A 87 -14.57 -9.76 -37.41
CA ALA A 87 -14.32 -11.13 -36.93
C ALA A 87 -12.84 -11.44 -36.69
N GLY A 88 -11.92 -10.66 -37.26
CA GLY A 88 -10.48 -10.74 -36.96
C GLY A 88 -10.09 -10.00 -35.67
N ALA A 89 -10.83 -8.95 -35.28
CA ALA A 89 -10.46 -8.11 -34.13
C ALA A 89 -10.54 -8.85 -32.77
N LEU A 90 -11.56 -9.70 -32.57
CA LEU A 90 -11.78 -10.39 -31.30
C LEU A 90 -10.67 -11.42 -30.94
N PRO A 91 -10.29 -12.36 -31.83
CA PRO A 91 -9.20 -13.31 -31.53
C PRO A 91 -7.82 -12.64 -31.44
N VAL A 92 -7.60 -11.51 -32.13
CA VAL A 92 -6.35 -10.73 -32.02
C VAL A 92 -6.26 -10.04 -30.66
N VAL A 93 -7.35 -9.46 -30.15
CA VAL A 93 -7.38 -8.85 -28.81
C VAL A 93 -7.18 -9.91 -27.73
N VAL A 94 -7.82 -11.07 -27.85
CA VAL A 94 -7.64 -12.18 -26.91
C VAL A 94 -6.22 -12.75 -26.99
N GLY A 95 -5.66 -12.91 -28.19
CA GLY A 95 -4.27 -13.37 -28.38
C GLY A 95 -3.24 -12.38 -27.82
N LEU A 96 -3.45 -11.08 -27.99
CA LEU A 96 -2.60 -10.03 -27.41
C LEU A 96 -2.69 -10.00 -25.89
N ALA A 97 -3.88 -10.18 -25.31
CA ALA A 97 -4.06 -10.28 -23.87
C ALA A 97 -3.34 -11.51 -23.28
N CYS A 98 -3.41 -12.67 -23.95
CA CYS A 98 -2.68 -13.87 -23.54
C CYS A 98 -1.16 -13.74 -23.68
N ALA A 99 -0.67 -13.10 -24.75
CA ALA A 99 0.75 -12.84 -24.94
C ALA A 99 1.29 -11.89 -23.86
N ALA A 100 0.53 -10.84 -23.51
CA ALA A 100 0.91 -9.92 -22.43
C ALA A 100 1.00 -10.61 -21.06
N LEU A 101 0.08 -11.54 -20.77
CA LEU A 101 0.11 -12.36 -19.56
C LEU A 101 1.29 -13.35 -19.54
N ALA A 102 1.62 -13.96 -20.68
CA ALA A 102 2.75 -14.89 -20.79
C ALA A 102 4.11 -14.17 -20.71
N LEU A 103 4.25 -12.98 -21.31
CA LEU A 103 5.45 -12.15 -21.23
C LEU A 103 5.67 -11.59 -19.82
N GLY A 104 4.59 -11.34 -19.06
CA GLY A 104 4.67 -11.00 -17.64
C GLY A 104 5.19 -12.15 -16.76
N ALA A 105 5.00 -13.41 -17.17
CA ALA A 105 5.48 -14.59 -16.46
C ALA A 105 6.94 -14.97 -16.78
N THR A 106 7.49 -14.49 -17.90
CA THR A 106 8.90 -14.74 -18.30
C THR A 106 9.85 -13.60 -17.95
N ALA A 107 9.36 -12.51 -17.36
CA ALA A 107 10.18 -11.36 -16.96
C ALA A 107 10.84 -11.52 -15.59
N THR A 108 11.06 -12.76 -15.13
CA THR A 108 11.94 -13.06 -14.01
C THR A 108 13.39 -13.09 -14.53
N HIS A 109 14.15 -12.05 -14.17
CA HIS A 109 15.62 -11.89 -14.16
C HIS A 109 16.48 -12.77 -15.10
N PRO A 110 17.29 -12.17 -16.02
CA PRO A 110 18.35 -12.90 -16.70
C PRO A 110 19.49 -13.20 -15.72
N GLU A 111 19.68 -14.48 -15.38
CA GLU A 111 20.90 -14.98 -14.73
C GLU A 111 22.09 -14.76 -15.66
N GLY A 112 23.07 -13.97 -15.19
CA GLY A 112 24.34 -13.79 -15.86
C GLY A 112 25.19 -15.05 -15.76
N THR A 113 25.39 -15.72 -16.89
CA THR A 113 26.34 -16.82 -17.06
C THR A 113 27.77 -16.30 -16.95
N GLY A 114 28.46 -16.63 -15.86
CA GLY A 114 29.90 -16.50 -15.70
C GLY A 114 30.52 -17.88 -15.51
N GLU A 115 31.02 -18.45 -16.60
CA GLU A 115 31.77 -19.70 -16.65
C GLU A 115 33.21 -19.48 -16.15
N VAL A 116 33.63 -20.21 -15.10
CA VAL A 116 35.05 -20.51 -14.87
C VAL A 116 35.16 -21.96 -14.38
N ALA A 117 35.82 -22.76 -15.21
CA ALA A 117 36.26 -24.12 -14.92
C ALA A 117 37.41 -24.14 -13.90
N GLY A 118 37.46 -25.19 -13.08
CA GLY A 118 38.61 -25.49 -12.23
C GLY A 118 38.31 -26.56 -11.18
N ALA A 119 38.48 -27.82 -11.55
CA ALA A 119 38.58 -28.93 -10.61
C ALA A 119 39.87 -28.83 -9.78
N VAL A 120 39.87 -29.38 -8.55
CA VAL A 120 40.87 -30.30 -7.98
C VAL A 120 40.52 -30.60 -6.51
N GLU A 121 40.27 -31.90 -6.29
CA GLU A 121 40.62 -32.82 -5.19
C GLU A 121 40.43 -32.51 -3.69
N VAL A 122 40.16 -33.62 -3.01
CA VAL A 122 39.86 -33.86 -1.60
C VAL A 122 41.17 -34.14 -0.84
N GLU A 123 41.18 -33.82 0.47
CA GLU A 123 41.62 -34.68 1.60
C GLU A 123 42.50 -34.00 2.69
N GLU A 124 41.90 -33.96 3.90
CA GLU A 124 42.41 -34.15 5.28
C GLU A 124 43.47 -33.29 6.01
N HIS A 125 43.06 -32.90 7.24
CA HIS A 125 43.76 -32.88 8.54
C HIS A 125 44.07 -31.54 9.27
N ALA A 126 43.48 -31.49 10.49
CA ALA A 126 44.03 -31.08 11.79
C ALA A 126 43.83 -29.64 12.33
N HIS A 127 43.42 -29.66 13.61
CA HIS A 127 43.10 -28.61 14.58
C HIS A 127 44.02 -27.37 14.66
N ALA A 128 43.42 -26.19 14.81
CA ALA A 128 43.74 -25.24 15.89
C ALA A 128 42.72 -24.09 15.93
N ALA A 129 42.33 -23.69 17.14
CA ALA A 129 41.45 -22.56 17.40
C ALA A 129 42.07 -21.24 16.96
N SER A 130 41.30 -20.41 16.24
CA SER A 130 41.53 -18.96 16.18
C SER A 130 40.25 -18.24 15.76
N LEU A 131 39.87 -17.27 16.61
CA LEU A 131 38.95 -16.15 16.44
C LEU A 131 38.50 -15.87 14.99
N GLY A 132 37.23 -16.14 14.70
CA GLY A 132 36.57 -15.83 13.43
C GLY A 132 35.82 -14.50 13.49
N THR A 133 36.45 -13.46 12.94
CA THR A 133 35.82 -12.27 12.36
C THR A 133 34.73 -12.68 11.37
N GLY A 134 33.47 -12.33 11.67
CA GLY A 134 32.33 -12.54 10.79
C GLY A 134 32.25 -11.47 9.70
N HIS A 135 32.17 -11.92 8.45
CA HIS A 135 32.14 -11.13 7.23
C HIS A 135 30.91 -10.23 7.10
N GLU A 136 31.15 -8.98 6.71
CA GLU A 136 30.16 -8.01 6.27
C GLU A 136 29.64 -8.36 4.87
N HIS A 137 28.34 -8.59 4.74
CA HIS A 137 27.64 -8.48 3.46
C HIS A 137 27.02 -7.09 3.39
N GLN A 138 27.81 -6.12 2.92
CA GLN A 138 27.33 -4.79 2.60
C GLN A 138 26.63 -4.84 1.23
N GLN A 139 25.35 -5.23 1.22
CA GLN A 139 24.46 -4.86 0.12
C GLN A 139 24.09 -3.40 0.30
N GLN A 140 24.80 -2.55 -0.44
CA GLN A 140 24.54 -1.14 -0.56
C GLN A 140 23.22 -0.98 -1.33
N ALA A 141 22.11 -0.99 -0.62
CA ALA A 141 20.87 -0.42 -1.13
C ALA A 141 21.13 1.08 -1.27
N ASP A 142 20.90 1.61 -2.48
CA ASP A 142 20.88 3.05 -2.74
C ASP A 142 19.76 3.69 -1.91
N ALA A 143 20.07 3.99 -0.65
CA ALA A 143 19.24 4.77 0.22
C ALA A 143 19.16 6.18 -0.38
N ALA A 144 17.95 6.60 -0.74
CA ALA A 144 17.66 8.01 -0.92
C ALA A 144 18.23 8.78 0.28
N SER A 145 19.02 9.82 0.01
CA SER A 145 19.72 10.59 1.05
C SER A 145 18.76 10.95 2.21
N PRO A 146 19.15 10.75 3.47
CA PRO A 146 18.31 11.09 4.61
C PRO A 146 18.03 12.60 4.60
N VAL A 147 16.75 12.95 4.52
CA VAL A 147 16.28 14.30 4.81
C VAL A 147 16.48 14.50 6.33
N PRO A 148 17.03 15.64 6.79
CA PRO A 148 17.16 15.88 8.22
C PRO A 148 15.79 15.83 8.90
N SER A 149 15.67 15.03 9.96
CA SER A 149 14.51 14.95 10.84
C SER A 149 14.13 16.34 11.34
N LEU A 150 12.84 16.63 11.47
CA LEU A 150 12.41 17.84 12.19
C LEU A 150 12.77 17.68 13.68
N PRO A 151 13.13 18.77 14.39
CA PRO A 151 13.44 18.69 15.82
C PRO A 151 12.30 18.05 16.64
N GLY A 152 12.66 17.02 17.43
CA GLY A 152 11.80 16.21 18.33
C GLY A 152 10.71 15.38 17.65
N VAL A 153 11.11 14.67 16.60
CA VAL A 153 10.35 13.57 16.00
C VAL A 153 11.23 12.32 16.08
N GLU A 154 10.82 11.32 16.85
CA GLU A 154 11.51 10.02 16.95
C GLU A 154 10.69 8.92 16.26
N HIS A 155 11.18 8.38 15.14
CA HIS A 155 10.61 7.17 14.52
C HIS A 155 11.71 6.15 14.15
N PRO A 156 11.52 4.86 14.47
CA PRO A 156 12.42 3.82 14.01
C PRO A 156 12.16 3.46 12.55
N HIS A 157 13.15 3.65 11.68
CA HIS A 157 13.11 3.11 10.31
C HIS A 157 13.65 1.67 10.32
N GLY A 158 12.75 0.69 10.18
CA GLY A 158 13.10 -0.73 10.16
C GLY A 158 13.61 -1.22 8.80
N THR A 159 14.42 -2.27 8.83
CA THR A 159 14.69 -3.17 7.69
C THR A 159 13.38 -3.76 7.18
N GLY A 160 13.18 -3.86 5.85
CA GLY A 160 11.92 -4.30 5.24
C GLY A 160 11.26 -5.50 5.94
N VAL A 161 10.11 -5.26 6.56
CA VAL A 161 9.30 -6.26 7.25
C VAL A 161 8.16 -6.70 6.32
N PRO A 162 7.90 -8.02 6.17
CA PRO A 162 6.78 -8.48 5.35
C PRO A 162 5.43 -7.96 5.86
N ILE A 163 4.60 -7.49 4.94
CA ILE A 163 3.23 -7.04 5.20
C ILE A 163 2.27 -8.16 4.85
N THR A 164 1.35 -8.52 5.76
CA THR A 164 0.33 -9.53 5.48
C THR A 164 -0.82 -8.96 4.63
N ALA A 165 -1.49 -9.81 3.86
CA ALA A 165 -2.69 -9.42 3.10
C ALA A 165 -3.80 -8.86 4.00
N GLN A 166 -3.94 -9.37 5.23
CA GLN A 166 -4.92 -8.88 6.20
C GLN A 166 -4.60 -7.45 6.67
N GLN A 167 -3.34 -7.13 6.96
CA GLN A 167 -2.91 -5.78 7.31
C GLN A 167 -3.14 -4.81 6.15
N LEU A 168 -2.83 -5.23 4.92
CA LEU A 168 -3.08 -4.41 3.73
C LEU A 168 -4.57 -4.14 3.52
N LEU A 169 -5.43 -5.15 3.68
CA LEU A 169 -6.87 -4.98 3.55
C LEU A 169 -7.44 -4.07 4.65
N ALA A 170 -7.07 -4.30 5.91
CA ALA A 170 -7.55 -3.52 7.05
C ALA A 170 -7.15 -2.05 6.94
N THR A 171 -5.92 -1.77 6.50
CA THR A 171 -5.43 -0.41 6.25
C THR A 171 -6.13 0.25 5.07
N ALA A 172 -6.33 -0.46 3.95
CA ALA A 172 -7.07 0.06 2.82
C ALA A 172 -8.52 0.41 3.19
N GLU A 173 -9.19 -0.45 3.94
CA GLU A 173 -10.56 -0.20 4.42
C GLU A 173 -10.65 1.02 5.35
N LEU A 174 -9.70 1.17 6.29
CA LEU A 174 -9.64 2.35 7.15
C LEU A 174 -9.50 3.63 6.32
N VAL A 175 -8.55 3.64 5.37
CA VAL A 175 -8.30 4.81 4.51
C VAL A 175 -9.54 5.21 3.73
N GLN A 176 -10.28 4.24 3.17
CA GLN A 176 -11.52 4.52 2.46
C GLN A 176 -12.58 5.15 3.38
N ARG A 177 -12.79 4.58 4.57
CA ARG A 177 -13.74 5.13 5.55
C ARG A 177 -13.34 6.52 6.02
N VAL A 178 -12.06 6.75 6.27
CA VAL A 178 -11.52 8.07 6.64
C VAL A 178 -11.78 9.09 5.53
N ARG A 179 -11.47 8.75 4.27
CA ARG A 179 -11.70 9.65 3.12
C ARG A 179 -13.17 10.01 3.00
N GLU A 180 -14.08 9.07 3.21
CA GLU A 180 -15.52 9.32 3.16
C GLU A 180 -16.00 10.22 4.31
N ALA A 181 -15.67 9.87 5.55
CA ALA A 181 -16.09 10.64 6.72
C ALA A 181 -15.50 12.06 6.73
N ALA A 182 -14.28 12.23 6.24
CA ALA A 182 -13.57 13.50 6.27
C ALA A 182 -14.04 14.52 5.22
N ARG A 183 -14.75 14.10 4.15
CA ARG A 183 -15.16 15.02 3.05
C ARG A 183 -15.92 16.24 3.53
N ARG A 184 -16.78 16.08 4.54
CA ARG A 184 -17.58 17.20 5.08
C ARG A 184 -16.75 18.30 5.73
N TYR A 185 -15.52 17.99 6.12
CA TYR A 185 -14.58 18.92 6.73
C TYR A 185 -13.63 19.56 5.71
N GLU A 186 -13.87 19.44 4.40
CA GLU A 186 -13.15 20.23 3.40
C GLU A 186 -13.28 21.74 3.67
N ASP A 187 -14.45 22.16 4.18
CA ASP A 187 -14.65 23.49 4.74
C ASP A 187 -14.39 23.48 6.25
N VAL A 188 -13.30 24.14 6.64
CA VAL A 188 -12.88 24.26 8.05
C VAL A 188 -13.97 24.85 8.96
N ARG A 189 -14.89 25.64 8.42
CA ARG A 189 -16.00 26.21 9.21
C ARG A 189 -16.97 25.13 9.71
N VAL A 190 -17.11 24.03 8.97
CA VAL A 190 -17.89 22.86 9.42
C VAL A 190 -17.23 22.23 10.63
N ALA A 191 -15.90 22.04 10.58
CA ALA A 191 -15.15 21.55 11.73
C ALA A 191 -15.28 22.48 12.95
N GLU A 192 -15.12 23.79 12.76
CA GLU A 192 -15.24 24.76 13.85
C GLU A 192 -16.64 24.78 14.49
N ALA A 193 -17.70 24.66 13.66
CA ALA A 193 -19.08 24.57 14.10
C ALA A 193 -19.36 23.29 14.90
N GLU A 194 -18.67 22.20 14.59
CA GLU A 194 -18.78 20.93 15.30
C GLU A 194 -17.82 20.80 16.50
N GLY A 195 -17.17 21.91 16.88
CA GLY A 195 -16.41 21.99 18.13
C GLY A 195 -14.92 21.69 17.98
N TYR A 196 -14.40 21.52 16.76
CA TYR A 196 -12.96 21.49 16.54
C TYR A 196 -12.34 22.86 16.83
N ARG A 197 -11.13 22.86 17.37
CA ARG A 197 -10.35 24.05 17.76
C ARG A 197 -8.93 23.94 17.25
N MET A 198 -8.42 25.03 16.68
CA MET A 198 -7.06 25.06 16.16
C MET A 198 -6.04 25.00 17.30
N THR A 199 -5.14 24.02 17.25
CA THR A 199 -4.06 23.81 18.24
C THR A 199 -2.68 24.09 17.66
N THR A 200 -2.50 24.05 16.33
CA THR A 200 -1.20 24.29 15.68
C THR A 200 -1.36 25.25 14.50
N ARG A 201 -0.35 26.11 14.26
CA ARG A 201 -0.36 27.15 13.20
C ARG A 201 0.90 27.23 12.33
N THR A 202 1.99 26.59 12.76
CA THR A 202 3.33 26.81 12.21
C THR A 202 3.52 26.04 10.90
N PHE A 203 3.49 24.71 10.97
CA PHE A 203 3.62 23.87 9.78
C PHE A 203 2.23 23.51 9.25
N LEU A 204 1.57 22.56 9.90
CA LEU A 204 0.22 22.15 9.54
C LEU A 204 -0.78 22.70 10.57
N TYR A 205 -1.93 23.13 10.08
CA TYR A 205 -3.01 23.60 10.93
C TYR A 205 -3.77 22.39 11.46
N HIS A 206 -3.47 22.03 12.71
CA HIS A 206 -4.21 20.99 13.41
C HIS A 206 -5.42 21.62 14.08
N TYR A 207 -6.58 21.01 13.86
CA TYR A 207 -7.85 21.33 14.50
C TYR A 207 -8.28 20.11 15.29
N VAL A 208 -8.26 20.20 16.63
CA VAL A 208 -8.56 19.09 17.53
C VAL A 208 -9.98 19.23 18.08
N ASN A 209 -10.73 18.13 18.14
CA ASN A 209 -11.98 18.05 18.88
C ASN A 209 -11.73 17.48 20.28
N PRO A 210 -11.78 18.30 21.35
CA PRO A 210 -11.50 17.83 22.70
C PRO A 210 -12.53 16.82 23.22
N THR A 211 -13.76 16.84 22.70
CA THR A 211 -14.79 15.87 23.09
C THR A 211 -14.42 14.47 22.59
N TYR A 212 -13.96 14.37 21.35
CA TYR A 212 -13.54 13.10 20.76
C TYR A 212 -12.23 12.62 21.37
N TYR A 213 -11.24 13.51 21.55
CA TYR A 213 -9.99 13.16 22.23
C TYR A 213 -10.19 12.57 23.63
N LEU A 214 -11.23 13.00 24.35
CA LEU A 214 -11.49 12.57 25.73
C LEU A 214 -12.41 11.33 25.83
N ASP A 215 -12.98 10.83 24.73
CA ASP A 215 -14.01 9.79 24.77
C ASP A 215 -13.49 8.33 24.75
N ASN A 216 -12.17 8.16 24.55
CA ASN A 216 -11.46 6.86 24.46
C ASN A 216 -11.82 5.98 23.27
N ARG A 217 -12.36 6.55 22.18
CA ARG A 217 -12.64 5.79 20.97
C ARG A 217 -11.49 5.90 19.98
N THR A 218 -10.53 5.00 20.09
CA THR A 218 -9.41 4.95 19.14
C THR A 218 -9.88 4.47 17.76
N LEU A 219 -9.47 5.17 16.69
CA LEU A 219 -9.80 4.88 15.28
C LEU A 219 -11.30 4.91 14.94
N ASP A 220 -12.09 5.70 15.66
CA ASP A 220 -13.49 5.95 15.28
C ASP A 220 -13.55 7.03 14.18
N VAL A 221 -13.80 6.60 12.94
CA VAL A 221 -13.85 7.47 11.76
C VAL A 221 -14.98 8.50 11.80
N ASP A 222 -16.03 8.26 12.59
CA ASP A 222 -17.12 9.22 12.79
C ASP A 222 -16.78 10.27 13.87
N ARG A 223 -15.68 10.06 14.60
CA ARG A 223 -15.22 10.87 15.74
C ARG A 223 -13.72 11.14 15.71
N ILE A 224 -13.21 11.54 14.55
CA ILE A 224 -11.79 11.86 14.32
C ILE A 224 -11.30 12.93 15.30
N GLU A 225 -10.23 12.67 16.06
CA GLU A 225 -9.74 13.60 17.09
C GLU A 225 -9.13 14.86 16.50
N SER A 226 -8.43 14.77 15.37
CA SER A 226 -7.77 15.92 14.75
C SER A 226 -7.90 15.95 13.23
N LEU A 227 -8.22 17.13 12.70
CA LEU A 227 -8.26 17.44 11.27
C LEU A 227 -7.03 18.28 10.92
N VAL A 228 -6.39 17.96 9.79
CA VAL A 228 -5.11 18.57 9.40
C VAL A 228 -5.29 19.34 8.11
N TYR A 229 -5.05 20.65 8.19
CA TYR A 229 -5.16 21.56 7.05
C TYR A 229 -3.81 22.16 6.67
N ALA A 230 -3.69 22.54 5.40
CA ALA A 230 -2.60 23.36 4.88
C ALA A 230 -3.17 24.51 4.06
N ARG A 231 -2.41 25.59 3.92
CA ARG A 231 -2.82 26.71 3.06
C ARG A 231 -2.54 26.35 1.61
N GLY A 232 -3.58 26.19 0.82
CA GLY A 232 -3.48 25.87 -0.61
C GLY A 232 -2.89 27.03 -1.43
N PRO A 233 -2.60 26.78 -2.72
CA PRO A 233 -2.07 27.81 -3.63
C PRO A 233 -2.97 29.04 -3.79
N ASP A 234 -4.29 28.84 -3.66
CA ASP A 234 -5.33 29.88 -3.70
C ASP A 234 -5.45 30.68 -2.39
N GLY A 235 -4.65 30.35 -1.37
CA GLY A 235 -4.65 30.98 -0.05
C GLY A 235 -5.70 30.46 0.92
N SER A 236 -6.63 29.61 0.47
CA SER A 236 -7.63 28.97 1.33
C SER A 236 -7.03 27.82 2.14
N LEU A 237 -7.63 27.48 3.28
CA LEU A 237 -7.27 26.25 4.01
C LEU A 237 -7.88 25.05 3.28
N LYS A 238 -7.06 24.04 3.00
CA LYS A 238 -7.48 22.76 2.42
C LYS A 238 -7.23 21.66 3.42
N LEU A 239 -8.19 20.76 3.57
CA LEU A 239 -8.01 19.55 4.36
C LEU A 239 -7.03 18.62 3.62
N VAL A 240 -5.90 18.31 4.25
CA VAL A 240 -4.82 17.50 3.66
C VAL A 240 -4.64 16.17 4.37
N GLY A 241 -5.18 16.02 5.58
CA GLY A 241 -5.07 14.81 6.37
C GLY A 241 -6.01 14.83 7.56
N VAL A 242 -6.06 13.71 8.26
CA VAL A 242 -6.61 13.59 9.60
C VAL A 242 -5.56 12.97 10.51
N MET A 243 -5.75 13.07 11.82
CA MET A 243 -4.88 12.46 12.81
C MET A 243 -5.74 11.85 13.90
N PHE A 244 -5.57 10.55 14.12
CA PHE A 244 -6.13 9.86 15.27
C PHE A 244 -5.21 10.00 16.46
N MET A 245 -5.77 10.15 17.65
CA MET A 245 -5.00 10.37 18.87
C MET A 245 -5.40 9.39 19.95
N VAL A 246 -4.42 8.75 20.55
CA VAL A 246 -4.56 7.91 21.73
C VAL A 246 -4.12 8.70 22.95
N ARG A 247 -4.83 8.57 24.08
CA ARG A 247 -4.45 9.28 25.31
C ARG A 247 -3.15 8.70 25.90
N PRO A 248 -2.33 9.51 26.58
CA PRO A 248 -1.14 9.01 27.27
C PRO A 248 -1.45 7.79 28.17
N GLY A 249 -0.60 6.76 28.08
CA GLY A 249 -0.74 5.52 28.84
C GLY A 249 -1.70 4.48 28.26
N LEU A 250 -2.34 4.76 27.12
CA LEU A 250 -3.10 3.76 26.35
C LEU A 250 -2.28 3.28 25.16
N GLU A 251 -2.36 1.99 24.86
CA GLU A 251 -1.69 1.38 23.72
C GLU A 251 -2.53 1.58 22.44
N PRO A 252 -1.92 2.08 21.34
CA PRO A 252 -2.62 2.14 20.07
C PRO A 252 -2.86 0.74 19.47
N PRO A 253 -3.93 0.55 18.68
CA PRO A 253 -4.15 -0.71 17.97
C PRO A 253 -3.10 -0.91 16.88
N ASP A 254 -2.53 -2.10 16.83
CA ASP A 254 -1.65 -2.56 15.76
C ASP A 254 -2.42 -3.45 14.77
N PHE A 255 -3.07 -2.81 13.79
CA PHE A 255 -3.84 -3.49 12.74
C PHE A 255 -3.16 -3.43 11.36
N GLY A 256 -2.20 -2.51 11.19
CA GLY A 256 -1.49 -2.28 9.94
C GLY A 256 -0.05 -2.77 9.95
N GLY A 257 0.47 -3.23 11.10
CA GLY A 257 1.86 -3.63 11.24
C GLY A 257 2.80 -2.53 10.73
N PRO A 258 3.80 -2.86 9.89
CA PRO A 258 4.79 -1.91 9.42
C PRO A 258 4.24 -0.83 8.45
N LEU A 259 2.97 -0.90 8.04
CA LEU A 259 2.33 0.15 7.23
C LEU A 259 1.95 1.38 8.03
N ILE A 260 1.75 1.25 9.35
CA ILE A 260 1.25 2.32 10.21
C ILE A 260 2.33 2.72 11.21
N GLY A 261 2.72 3.99 11.18
CA GLY A 261 3.63 4.58 12.15
C GLY A 261 2.86 5.39 13.18
N TRP A 262 2.51 4.76 14.31
CA TRP A 262 2.10 5.54 15.48
C TRP A 262 3.30 6.28 16.04
N HIS A 263 3.10 7.54 16.42
CA HIS A 263 4.15 8.33 17.04
C HIS A 263 3.67 9.27 18.11
N LEU A 264 4.60 9.72 18.95
CA LEU A 264 4.39 10.79 19.90
C LEU A 264 5.31 11.96 19.59
N HIS A 265 4.96 13.13 20.11
CA HIS A 265 5.89 14.22 20.27
C HIS A 265 6.24 14.35 21.75
N ASP A 266 7.52 14.50 22.05
CA ASP A 266 8.04 14.69 23.40
C ASP A 266 8.63 16.08 23.63
N ASN A 267 8.53 16.98 22.64
CA ASN A 267 9.19 18.29 22.64
C ASN A 267 8.21 19.47 22.49
N LEU A 268 6.89 19.27 22.67
CA LEU A 268 5.92 20.33 22.44
C LEU A 268 5.84 21.28 23.65
N CYS A 269 5.87 22.58 23.36
CA CYS A 269 5.53 23.62 24.34
C CYS A 269 4.13 24.15 24.07
N ILE A 270 3.18 23.81 24.95
CA ILE A 270 1.76 24.13 24.79
C ILE A 270 1.32 25.22 25.78
N ASN A 271 0.50 26.16 25.31
CA ASN A 271 -0.21 27.08 26.18
C ASN A 271 -1.35 26.34 26.92
N PRO A 272 -1.30 26.21 28.25
CA PRO A 272 -2.26 25.39 29.00
C PRO A 272 -3.68 25.97 29.00
N SER A 273 -3.87 27.24 28.65
CA SER A 273 -5.19 27.87 28.59
C SER A 273 -5.87 27.69 27.23
N THR A 274 -5.10 27.63 26.15
CA THR A 274 -5.63 27.57 24.77
C THR A 274 -5.37 26.26 24.07
N TRP A 275 -4.54 25.38 24.65
CA TRP A 275 -4.00 24.16 24.02
C TRP A 275 -3.22 24.40 22.72
N MET A 276 -2.77 25.65 22.50
CA MET A 276 -1.97 25.99 21.33
C MET A 276 -0.52 25.54 21.50
N VAL A 277 0.02 24.85 20.51
CA VAL A 277 1.47 24.62 20.38
C VAL A 277 2.12 25.95 20.00
N GLU A 278 2.91 26.51 20.91
CA GLU A 278 3.56 27.81 20.73
C GLU A 278 5.05 27.70 20.41
N ALA A 279 5.70 26.60 20.80
CA ALA A 279 7.10 26.33 20.49
C ALA A 279 7.42 24.82 20.54
N LEU A 280 8.64 24.49 20.11
CA LEU A 280 9.26 23.18 20.29
C LEU A 280 10.49 23.35 21.20
N SER A 281 10.73 22.40 22.09
CA SER A 281 11.92 22.35 22.94
C SER A 281 12.24 20.93 23.35
N ASP A 282 13.47 20.47 23.08
CA ASP A 282 13.94 19.13 23.45
C ASP A 282 14.32 19.04 24.95
N SER A 283 14.07 20.11 25.72
CA SER A 283 14.32 20.16 27.16
C SER A 283 13.07 20.63 27.91
N PRO A 284 12.67 19.95 29.00
CA PRO A 284 11.55 20.38 29.82
C PRO A 284 11.65 21.82 30.35
N SER A 285 12.87 22.35 30.52
CA SER A 285 13.11 23.72 30.99
C SER A 285 13.23 24.76 29.87
N GLY A 286 13.22 24.33 28.60
CA GLY A 286 13.43 25.20 27.44
C GLY A 286 12.14 25.83 26.89
N CYS A 287 10.97 25.48 27.43
CA CYS A 287 9.71 26.06 26.99
C CYS A 287 9.57 27.55 27.34
N PRO A 288 9.05 28.39 26.42
CA PRO A 288 8.78 29.80 26.69
C PRO A 288 7.88 30.02 27.91
N ARG A 289 8.05 31.17 28.59
CA ARG A 289 7.17 31.55 29.71
C ARG A 289 5.71 31.53 29.29
N GLY A 290 4.87 30.91 30.11
CA GLY A 290 3.43 30.77 29.85
C GLY A 290 3.06 29.50 29.08
N THR A 291 4.04 28.70 28.66
CA THR A 291 3.84 27.38 28.05
C THR A 291 4.34 26.28 28.97
N VAL A 292 3.84 25.06 28.74
CA VAL A 292 4.24 23.85 29.46
C VAL A 292 4.80 22.84 28.45
N HIS A 293 5.89 22.18 28.83
CA HIS A 293 6.45 21.07 28.08
C HIS A 293 5.53 19.85 28.22
N VAL A 294 5.15 19.23 27.11
CA VAL A 294 4.27 18.06 27.12
C VAL A 294 4.81 16.94 26.25
N VAL A 295 4.58 15.72 26.70
CA VAL A 295 4.66 14.51 25.89
C VAL A 295 3.24 14.14 25.48
N THR A 296 2.99 14.01 24.19
CA THR A 296 1.66 13.62 23.68
C THR A 296 1.42 12.14 23.92
N GLY A 297 0.17 11.70 23.76
CA GLY A 297 -0.06 10.29 23.49
C GLY A 297 0.34 9.92 22.06
N GLN A 298 0.15 8.65 21.69
CA GLN A 298 0.43 8.13 20.35
C GLN A 298 -0.58 8.69 19.34
N MET A 299 -0.10 9.01 18.15
CA MET A 299 -0.86 9.67 17.07
C MET A 299 -0.58 8.98 15.75
N LEU A 300 -1.61 8.91 14.90
CA LEU A 300 -1.53 8.34 13.56
C LEU A 300 -2.10 9.34 12.57
N HIS A 301 -1.26 9.88 11.69
CA HIS A 301 -1.71 10.66 10.55
C HIS A 301 -2.21 9.75 9.43
N VAL A 302 -3.30 10.18 8.80
CA VAL A 302 -3.83 9.58 7.57
C VAL A 302 -4.02 10.69 6.55
N TRP A 303 -3.17 10.73 5.53
CA TRP A 303 -3.15 11.78 4.52
C TRP A 303 -4.25 11.60 3.48
N LEU A 304 -4.97 12.67 3.17
CA LEU A 304 -5.99 12.68 2.13
C LEU A 304 -5.42 13.10 0.77
N VAL A 305 -4.22 13.68 0.78
CA VAL A 305 -3.43 13.95 -0.43
C VAL A 305 -2.64 12.71 -0.84
N ASP A 306 -2.57 12.45 -2.14
CA ASP A 306 -1.81 11.33 -2.67
C ASP A 306 -0.33 11.70 -2.71
N THR A 307 0.44 11.19 -1.75
CA THR A 307 1.89 11.42 -1.68
C THR A 307 2.66 10.18 -2.14
N PRO A 308 3.84 10.32 -2.76
CA PRO A 308 4.69 9.18 -3.11
C PRO A 308 5.14 8.34 -1.91
N ALA A 309 5.18 8.93 -0.72
CA ALA A 309 5.56 8.25 0.51
C ALA A 309 4.41 7.40 1.10
N GLY A 310 3.20 7.53 0.55
CA GLY A 310 2.02 6.79 0.98
C GLY A 310 1.10 7.57 1.91
N VAL A 311 0.03 6.90 2.34
CA VAL A 311 -1.09 7.48 3.09
C VAL A 311 -0.82 7.62 4.59
N PHE A 312 0.09 6.81 5.14
CA PHE A 312 0.55 6.86 6.53
C PHE A 312 1.98 7.39 6.66
N ALA A 313 2.46 8.10 5.63
CA ALA A 313 3.79 8.70 5.64
C ALA A 313 3.97 9.67 6.81
N ASP A 314 5.21 9.87 7.25
CA ASP A 314 5.49 10.87 8.26
C ASP A 314 5.25 12.29 7.69
N ALA A 315 4.87 13.23 8.55
CA ALA A 315 4.61 14.61 8.13
C ALA A 315 5.84 15.24 7.43
N GLU A 316 7.04 14.80 7.80
CA GLU A 316 8.34 15.19 7.24
C GLU A 316 8.50 14.81 5.77
N GLN A 317 7.87 13.71 5.35
CA GLN A 317 7.85 13.25 3.97
C GLN A 317 6.75 13.95 3.16
N VAL A 318 5.65 14.34 3.83
CA VAL A 318 4.48 14.97 3.19
C VAL A 318 4.65 16.48 2.98
N ILE A 319 5.21 17.21 3.95
CA ILE A 319 5.37 18.67 3.88
C ILE A 319 6.16 19.11 2.63
N PRO A 320 7.33 18.53 2.30
CA PRO A 320 8.07 18.88 1.07
C PRO A 320 7.28 18.59 -0.21
N TYR A 321 6.42 17.57 -0.20
CA TYR A 321 5.55 17.28 -1.33
C TYR A 321 4.44 18.32 -1.48
N LEU A 322 3.79 18.72 -0.38
CA LEU A 322 2.79 19.78 -0.38
C LEU A 322 3.38 21.12 -0.85
N LEU A 323 4.60 21.47 -0.45
CA LEU A 323 5.32 22.66 -0.95
C LEU A 323 5.46 22.63 -2.48
N ARG A 324 5.81 21.48 -3.08
CA ARG A 324 5.90 21.32 -4.55
C ARG A 324 4.55 21.50 -5.24
N LEU A 325 3.46 21.17 -4.58
CA LEU A 325 2.09 21.42 -5.06
C LEU A 325 1.63 22.88 -4.84
N GLY A 326 2.48 23.75 -4.32
CA GLY A 326 2.21 25.18 -4.13
C GLY A 326 1.51 25.52 -2.81
N TYR A 327 1.42 24.56 -1.88
CA TYR A 327 0.96 24.85 -0.53
C TYR A 327 1.97 25.73 0.22
N ARG A 328 1.48 26.46 1.22
CA ARG A 328 2.27 27.39 2.02
C ARG A 328 2.19 27.05 3.50
N PHE A 329 3.35 27.08 4.14
CA PHE A 329 3.55 26.91 5.58
C PHE A 329 4.18 28.19 6.14
N ARG A 330 3.98 28.48 7.43
CA ARG A 330 4.33 29.79 8.01
C ARG A 330 5.53 29.70 8.93
#